data_AF-A0A2R6LVE9-F1
#
_entry.id   AF-A0A2R6LVE9-F1
#
_cell.length_a   1.000
_cell.length_b   1.000
_cell.length_c   1.000
_cell.angle_alpha   90.00
_cell.angle_beta   90.00
_cell.angle_gamma   90.00
#
_symmetry.space_group_name_H-M   'P 1'
#
loop_
_entity.id
_entity.type
_entity.pdbx_description
1 polymer ?
#
loop_
_entity_poly.entity_id
_entity_poly.type
_entity_poly.pdbx_seq_one_letter_code
_entity_poly.pdbx_strand_id
1 'polypeptide(L)'
;MVYDGHETERHRGRVIVLVKPDGTVLVHDADGYQPAAWLTRADAVACSVDDGFRITARDGDTALRVRSHADATTTAFPVTDAGTPVGDCPDCGQRLVRVRGGVTCIGCGERYGLPAAATVTDETCSCGCPRLRVERGVTHDVCLDRTCEPLVDSVRAAFDREWTCPECGSDLRIVRRGDLLVGCDAYPDCEVAYSLPVGPLAGTCDCGLPTFDTPSGRRCLDTTCERPRD
;
A
#
# COMPACT_ATOMS: atom_id res chain seq x y z
N MET A 1 -15.30 12.98 28.53
CA MET A 1 -14.13 13.14 29.42
C MET A 1 -12.93 12.70 28.64
N VAL A 2 -12.02 13.62 28.37
CA VAL A 2 -10.74 13.35 27.73
C VAL A 2 -9.69 13.34 28.83
N TYR A 3 -8.81 12.34 28.84
CA TYR A 3 -7.70 12.24 29.78
C TYR A 3 -6.42 11.96 28.99
N ASP A 4 -5.38 12.75 29.23
CA ASP A 4 -4.10 12.61 28.50
C ASP A 4 -2.89 12.59 29.46
N GLY A 5 -2.88 11.64 30.40
CA GLY A 5 -1.78 11.40 31.36
C GLY A 5 -1.57 12.49 32.44
N HIS A 6 -1.82 13.76 32.12
CA HIS A 6 -1.50 14.92 32.95
C HIS A 6 -2.71 15.83 33.21
N GLU A 7 -3.69 15.84 32.31
CA GLU A 7 -4.86 16.72 32.39
C GLU A 7 -6.16 15.95 32.15
N THR A 8 -7.22 16.31 32.89
CA THR A 8 -8.56 15.76 32.71
C THR A 8 -9.51 16.85 32.27
N GLU A 9 -10.02 16.75 31.05
CA GLU A 9 -11.03 17.67 30.54
C GLU A 9 -12.41 17.02 30.50
N ARG A 10 -13.43 17.77 30.93
CA ARG A 10 -14.81 17.29 31.03
C ARG A 10 -15.77 18.21 30.29
N HIS A 11 -16.31 17.68 29.20
CA HIS A 11 -17.35 18.33 28.39
C HIS A 11 -18.71 17.66 28.61
N ARG A 12 -19.79 18.43 28.48
CA ARG A 12 -21.18 17.93 28.48
C ARG A 12 -21.96 18.61 27.36
N GLY A 13 -22.55 17.80 26.48
CA GLY A 13 -23.35 18.29 25.36
C GLY A 13 -24.10 17.15 24.67
N ARG A 14 -24.87 17.50 23.63
CA ARG A 14 -25.41 16.53 22.68
C ARG A 14 -24.36 16.33 21.61
N VAL A 15 -23.90 15.09 21.44
CA VAL A 15 -22.77 14.77 20.57
C VAL A 15 -23.08 13.55 19.73
N ILE A 16 -22.42 13.44 18.59
CA ILE A 16 -22.31 12.23 17.78
C ILE A 16 -20.95 11.62 18.05
N VAL A 17 -20.91 10.31 18.29
CA VAL A 17 -19.67 9.56 18.44
C VAL A 17 -19.53 8.59 17.29
N LEU A 18 -18.40 8.66 16.59
CA LEU A 18 -18.04 7.76 15.51
C LEU A 18 -16.87 6.88 15.96
N VAL A 19 -17.04 5.55 15.90
CA VAL A 19 -15.99 4.57 16.17
C VAL A 19 -15.65 3.87 14.86
N LYS A 20 -14.40 3.96 14.41
CA LYS A 20 -13.92 3.34 13.18
C LYS A 20 -13.21 2.00 13.45
N PRO A 21 -13.15 1.10 12.45
CA PRO A 21 -12.46 -0.19 12.59
C PRO A 21 -10.96 -0.09 12.95
N ASP A 22 -10.31 1.03 12.63
CA ASP A 22 -8.90 1.28 12.94
C ASP A 22 -8.65 1.80 14.37
N GLY A 23 -9.67 1.74 15.24
CA GLY A 23 -9.60 2.22 16.62
C GLY A 23 -9.75 3.73 16.75
N THR A 24 -9.99 4.47 15.66
CA THR A 24 -10.27 5.91 15.73
C THR A 24 -11.64 6.17 16.35
N VAL A 25 -11.68 7.02 17.37
CA VAL A 25 -12.91 7.52 18.00
C VAL A 25 -12.99 9.03 17.85
N LEU A 26 -14.08 9.52 17.24
CA LEU A 26 -14.35 10.95 17.03
C LEU A 26 -15.62 11.35 17.77
N VAL A 27 -15.59 12.48 18.48
CA VAL A 27 -16.75 13.07 19.16
C VAL A 27 -17.02 14.43 18.54
N HIS A 28 -18.14 14.58 17.84
CA HIS A 28 -18.58 15.85 17.27
C HIS A 28 -19.74 16.41 18.09
N ASP A 29 -19.69 17.69 18.43
CA ASP A 29 -20.85 18.43 18.91
C ASP A 29 -21.60 19.09 17.73
N ALA A 30 -22.46 20.07 18.01
CA ALA A 30 -23.30 20.69 16.99
C ALA A 30 -22.54 21.65 16.06
N ASP A 31 -21.38 22.16 16.48
CA ASP A 31 -20.70 23.27 15.82
C ASP A 31 -19.22 22.95 15.55
N GLY A 32 -18.73 23.45 14.42
CA GLY A 32 -17.31 23.34 14.07
C GLY A 32 -16.98 22.12 13.20
N TYR A 33 -15.97 22.32 12.36
CA TYR A 33 -15.49 21.31 11.42
C TYR A 33 -14.70 20.19 12.12
N GLN A 34 -14.00 20.53 13.21
CA GLN A 34 -13.18 19.59 13.96
C GLN A 34 -14.01 18.86 15.02
N PRO A 35 -13.67 17.60 15.34
CA PRO A 35 -14.27 16.92 16.49
C PRO A 35 -13.93 17.67 17.79
N ALA A 36 -14.91 17.79 18.68
CA ALA A 36 -14.75 18.35 20.03
C ALA A 36 -13.80 17.50 20.90
N ALA A 37 -13.68 16.20 20.61
CA ALA A 37 -12.67 15.32 21.18
C ALA A 37 -12.39 14.15 20.24
N TRP A 38 -11.16 13.64 20.21
CA TRP A 38 -10.82 12.46 19.42
C TRP A 38 -9.69 11.65 20.06
N LEU A 39 -9.60 10.38 19.68
CA LEU A 39 -8.41 9.56 19.87
C LEU A 39 -8.24 8.72 18.60
N THR A 40 -7.07 8.80 17.98
CA THR A 40 -6.73 8.05 16.76
C THR A 40 -5.80 6.89 17.11
N ARG A 41 -5.91 5.75 16.41
CA ARG A 41 -5.04 4.59 16.61
C ARG A 41 -5.00 4.06 18.05
N ALA A 42 -6.15 4.07 18.73
CA ALA A 42 -6.25 3.50 20.05
C ALA A 42 -5.85 2.02 20.06
N ASP A 43 -5.00 1.62 21.01
CA ASP A 43 -4.63 0.24 21.28
C ASP A 43 -5.86 -0.64 21.56
N ALA A 44 -6.87 -0.05 22.20
CA ALA A 44 -8.13 -0.71 22.49
C ALA A 44 -9.29 0.28 22.54
N VAL A 45 -10.43 -0.15 22.00
CA VAL A 45 -11.72 0.55 22.12
C VAL A 45 -12.76 -0.42 22.69
N ALA A 46 -13.30 -0.08 23.86
CA ALA A 46 -14.39 -0.81 24.49
C ALA A 46 -15.70 -0.02 24.33
N CYS A 47 -16.72 -0.67 23.77
CA CYS A 47 -18.06 -0.12 23.60
C CYS A 47 -19.06 -0.99 24.38
N SER A 48 -19.88 -0.39 25.25
CA SER A 48 -21.03 -1.04 25.87
C SER A 48 -22.29 -0.24 25.58
N VAL A 49 -23.38 -0.93 25.28
CA VAL A 49 -24.66 -0.32 24.89
C VAL A 49 -25.75 -0.90 25.78
N ASP A 50 -25.95 -0.30 26.94
CA ASP A 50 -26.97 -0.68 27.93
C ASP A 50 -27.61 0.62 28.43
N ASP A 51 -28.90 0.86 28.10
CA ASP A 51 -29.63 2.10 28.38
C ASP A 51 -28.82 3.37 28.04
N GLY A 52 -28.37 3.41 26.78
CA GLY A 52 -27.46 4.40 26.22
C GLY A 52 -26.14 3.78 25.76
N PHE A 53 -25.01 4.48 25.88
CA PHE A 53 -23.70 3.93 25.52
C PHE A 53 -22.57 4.41 26.43
N ARG A 54 -21.53 3.58 26.52
CA ARG A 54 -20.23 3.92 27.09
C ARG A 54 -19.14 3.51 26.12
N ILE A 55 -18.27 4.44 25.78
CA ILE A 55 -17.12 4.22 24.91
C ILE A 55 -15.87 4.60 25.71
N THR A 56 -14.88 3.71 25.70
CA THR A 56 -13.54 3.98 26.25
C THR A 56 -12.50 3.57 25.22
N ALA A 57 -11.78 4.55 24.68
CA ALA A 57 -10.62 4.33 23.83
C ALA A 57 -9.35 4.66 24.63
N ARG A 58 -8.28 3.90 24.42
CA ARG A 58 -6.98 4.10 25.09
C ARG A 58 -5.83 3.95 24.12
N ASP A 59 -4.81 4.78 24.30
CA ASP A 59 -3.51 4.74 23.62
C ASP A 59 -2.45 5.11 24.68
N GLY A 60 -1.70 4.12 25.16
CA GLY A 60 -0.83 4.30 26.33
C GLY A 60 -1.54 4.90 27.55
N ASP A 61 -1.07 6.06 28.02
CA ASP A 61 -1.64 6.80 29.16
C ASP A 61 -2.81 7.73 28.77
N THR A 62 -3.06 7.89 27.47
CA THR A 62 -4.16 8.69 26.93
C THR A 62 -5.43 7.87 26.87
N ALA A 63 -6.55 8.44 27.31
CA ALA A 63 -7.86 7.80 27.29
C ALA A 63 -8.99 8.78 26.94
N LEU A 64 -9.80 8.41 25.94
CA LEU A 64 -11.05 9.09 25.62
C LEU A 64 -12.23 8.29 26.18
N ARG A 65 -13.02 8.91 27.06
CA ARG A 65 -14.21 8.31 27.66
C ARG A 65 -15.46 9.10 27.34
N VAL A 66 -16.43 8.44 26.71
CA VAL A 66 -17.75 8.99 26.42
C VAL A 66 -18.80 8.16 27.11
N ARG A 67 -19.77 8.82 27.75
CA ARG A 67 -20.87 8.17 28.46
C ARG A 67 -22.15 8.94 28.15
N SER A 68 -23.20 8.22 27.77
CA SER A 68 -24.53 8.78 27.65
C SER A 68 -25.12 9.08 29.04
N HIS A 69 -25.90 10.15 29.12
CA HIS A 69 -26.65 10.55 30.32
C HIS A 69 -28.17 10.53 30.11
N ALA A 70 -28.60 10.09 28.94
CA ALA A 70 -29.99 9.91 28.51
C ALA A 70 -30.00 8.78 27.46
N ASP A 71 -31.20 8.39 27.04
CA ASP A 71 -31.40 7.43 25.95
C ASP A 71 -30.60 7.86 24.72
N ALA A 72 -29.84 6.92 24.18
CA ALA A 72 -29.00 7.14 23.01
C ALA A 72 -29.26 6.04 21.99
N THR A 73 -29.22 6.41 20.72
CA THR A 73 -29.31 5.45 19.62
C THR A 73 -27.92 5.06 19.18
N THR A 74 -27.70 3.76 19.00
CA THR A 74 -26.47 3.22 18.41
C THR A 74 -26.84 2.46 17.15
N THR A 75 -26.04 2.62 16.11
CA THR A 75 -26.19 1.89 14.85
C THR A 75 -24.80 1.55 14.31
N ALA A 76 -24.72 0.44 13.59
CA ALA A 76 -23.48 -0.01 12.96
C ALA A 76 -23.70 -0.11 11.46
N PHE A 77 -22.74 0.41 10.70
CA PHE A 77 -22.75 0.35 9.25
C PHE A 77 -21.49 -0.38 8.77
N PRO A 78 -21.60 -1.31 7.80
CA PRO A 78 -20.43 -1.86 7.14
C PRO A 78 -19.70 -0.72 6.41
N VAL A 79 -18.38 -0.69 6.53
CA VAL A 79 -17.53 0.27 5.82
C VAL A 79 -16.44 -0.48 5.08
N THR A 80 -16.07 0.05 3.93
CA THR A 80 -14.93 -0.42 3.14
C THR A 80 -13.94 0.71 2.96
N ASP A 81 -12.77 0.40 2.43
CA ASP A 81 -11.95 1.45 1.85
C ASP A 81 -12.72 2.09 0.69
N ALA A 82 -12.70 3.42 0.63
CA ALA A 82 -13.24 4.20 -0.48
C ALA A 82 -12.10 4.62 -1.41
N GLY A 83 -12.28 4.45 -2.71
CA GLY A 83 -11.24 4.70 -3.69
C GLY A 83 -11.79 4.89 -5.10
N THR A 84 -10.89 5.06 -6.07
CA THR A 84 -11.27 5.21 -7.47
C THR A 84 -11.65 3.84 -8.06
N PRO A 85 -12.83 3.65 -8.66
CA PRO A 85 -13.18 2.39 -9.31
C PRO A 85 -12.18 2.02 -10.42
N VAL A 86 -11.79 0.75 -10.49
CA VAL A 86 -10.81 0.25 -11.49
C VAL A 86 -11.24 -1.03 -12.21
N GLY A 87 -12.48 -1.48 -12.00
CA GLY A 87 -13.05 -2.65 -12.65
C GLY A 87 -13.86 -3.52 -11.69
N ASP A 88 -14.11 -4.75 -12.11
CA ASP A 88 -14.92 -5.72 -11.36
C ASP A 88 -14.06 -6.82 -10.77
N CYS A 89 -14.43 -7.26 -9.57
CA CYS A 89 -13.81 -8.38 -8.90
C CYS A 89 -14.26 -9.68 -9.58
N PRO A 90 -13.34 -10.52 -10.08
CA PRO A 90 -13.73 -11.76 -10.75
C PRO A 90 -14.43 -12.75 -9.80
N ASP A 91 -14.17 -12.67 -8.49
CA ASP A 91 -14.71 -13.63 -7.51
C ASP A 91 -16.16 -13.35 -7.10
N CYS A 92 -16.58 -12.07 -7.08
CA CYS A 92 -17.91 -11.69 -6.59
C CYS A 92 -18.65 -10.66 -7.45
N GLY A 93 -18.04 -10.16 -8.53
CA GLY A 93 -18.63 -9.18 -9.45
C GLY A 93 -18.83 -7.78 -8.86
N GLN A 94 -18.42 -7.53 -7.61
CA GLN A 94 -18.47 -6.20 -7.00
C GLN A 94 -17.29 -5.34 -7.45
N ARG A 95 -17.39 -4.01 -7.25
CA ARG A 95 -16.37 -3.07 -7.72
C ARG A 95 -15.03 -3.26 -6.99
N LEU A 96 -13.97 -3.27 -7.77
CA LEU A 96 -12.61 -3.05 -7.31
C LEU A 96 -12.34 -1.55 -7.26
N VAL A 97 -11.77 -1.08 -6.15
CA VAL A 97 -11.39 0.33 -5.95
C VAL A 97 -9.90 0.45 -5.66
N ARG A 98 -9.25 1.42 -6.32
CA ARG A 98 -7.88 1.84 -6.08
C ARG A 98 -7.82 2.69 -4.81
N VAL A 99 -7.06 2.19 -3.84
CA VAL A 99 -6.84 2.81 -2.53
C VAL A 99 -5.35 3.02 -2.32
N ARG A 100 -4.93 3.63 -1.22
CA ARG A 100 -3.48 3.78 -0.94
C ARG A 100 -2.82 2.40 -0.86
N GLY A 101 -1.79 2.17 -1.67
CA GLY A 101 -0.98 0.94 -1.62
C GLY A 101 -1.56 -0.29 -2.34
N GLY A 102 -2.82 -0.27 -2.79
CA GLY A 102 -3.40 -1.42 -3.50
C GLY A 102 -4.73 -1.17 -4.22
N VAL A 103 -5.33 -2.25 -4.67
CA VAL A 103 -6.71 -2.35 -5.14
C VAL A 103 -7.45 -3.26 -4.18
N THR A 104 -8.69 -2.92 -3.81
CA THR A 104 -9.51 -3.73 -2.90
C THR A 104 -10.92 -3.89 -3.43
N CYS A 105 -11.53 -5.05 -3.22
CA CYS A 105 -12.92 -5.30 -3.55
C CYS A 105 -13.84 -4.81 -2.43
N ILE A 106 -14.88 -4.02 -2.77
CA ILE A 106 -15.86 -3.53 -1.79
C ILE A 106 -16.90 -4.59 -1.37
N GLY A 107 -16.92 -5.74 -2.04
CA GLY A 107 -17.82 -6.86 -1.75
C GLY A 107 -17.19 -7.90 -0.84
N CYS A 108 -16.22 -8.64 -1.39
CA CYS A 108 -15.55 -9.74 -0.67
C CYS A 108 -14.32 -9.30 0.14
N GLY A 109 -13.85 -8.06 -0.03
CA GLY A 109 -12.67 -7.56 0.68
C GLY A 109 -11.32 -8.04 0.14
N GLU A 110 -11.30 -8.73 -1.01
CA GLU A 110 -10.06 -9.20 -1.68
C GLU A 110 -9.10 -8.04 -1.97
N ARG A 111 -7.79 -8.26 -1.81
CA ARG A 111 -6.78 -7.19 -1.86
C ARG A 111 -5.62 -7.53 -2.78
N TYR A 112 -5.35 -6.63 -3.70
CA TYR A 112 -4.22 -6.70 -4.62
C TYR A 112 -3.22 -5.59 -4.28
N GLY A 113 -2.02 -5.98 -3.83
CA GLY A 113 -0.91 -5.04 -3.63
C GLY A 113 -0.35 -4.57 -4.97
N LEU A 114 -0.02 -3.28 -5.10
CA LEU A 114 0.57 -2.75 -6.32
C LEU A 114 2.08 -2.50 -6.20
N PRO A 115 2.87 -2.86 -7.22
CA PRO A 115 4.25 -2.40 -7.33
C PRO A 115 4.36 -0.87 -7.36
N ALA A 116 5.52 -0.35 -6.98
CA ALA A 116 5.81 1.08 -7.08
C ALA A 116 5.64 1.57 -8.53
N ALA A 117 4.94 2.70 -8.65
CA ALA A 117 4.56 3.38 -9.90
C ALA A 117 3.70 2.56 -10.88
N ALA A 118 3.03 1.51 -10.43
CA ALA A 118 2.11 0.78 -11.28
C ALA A 118 0.77 1.51 -11.45
N THR A 119 0.20 1.45 -12.65
CA THR A 119 -1.08 2.04 -13.03
C THR A 119 -2.06 0.93 -13.37
N VAL A 120 -3.26 0.97 -12.80
CA VAL A 120 -4.34 0.06 -13.21
C VAL A 120 -5.01 0.66 -14.44
N THR A 121 -5.18 -0.15 -15.47
CA THR A 121 -5.76 0.25 -16.76
C THR A 121 -7.23 -0.19 -16.85
N ASP A 122 -7.96 0.35 -17.82
CA ASP A 122 -9.35 -0.06 -18.10
C ASP A 122 -9.43 -1.39 -18.88
N GLU A 123 -8.29 -1.96 -19.28
CA GLU A 123 -8.24 -3.26 -19.95
C GLU A 123 -8.44 -4.39 -18.95
N THR A 124 -9.00 -5.51 -19.42
CA THR A 124 -9.29 -6.69 -18.60
C THR A 124 -8.45 -7.88 -19.06
N CYS A 125 -7.81 -8.57 -18.12
CA CYS A 125 -7.16 -9.86 -18.35
C CYS A 125 -8.21 -10.94 -18.63
N SER A 126 -7.82 -12.05 -19.26
CA SER A 126 -8.71 -13.18 -19.53
C SER A 126 -9.30 -13.82 -18.27
N CYS A 127 -8.69 -13.63 -17.09
CA CYS A 127 -9.27 -14.06 -15.82
C CYS A 127 -10.35 -13.13 -15.26
N GLY A 128 -10.61 -11.99 -15.92
CA GLY A 128 -11.58 -10.98 -15.48
C GLY A 128 -11.01 -9.89 -14.57
N CYS A 129 -9.78 -10.04 -14.07
CA CYS A 129 -9.11 -8.96 -13.35
C CYS A 129 -8.72 -7.79 -14.27
N PRO A 130 -8.69 -6.55 -13.76
CA PRO A 130 -8.08 -5.42 -14.47
C PRO A 130 -6.61 -5.68 -14.84
N ARG A 131 -6.12 -5.06 -15.91
CA ARG A 131 -4.70 -5.07 -16.26
C ARG A 131 -3.94 -3.97 -15.53
N LEU A 132 -2.69 -4.26 -15.21
CA LEU A 132 -1.71 -3.41 -14.56
C LEU A 132 -0.61 -3.08 -15.56
N ARG A 133 -0.36 -1.78 -15.75
CA ARG A 133 0.79 -1.26 -16.49
C ARG A 133 1.87 -0.82 -15.53
N VAL A 134 3.10 -1.27 -15.72
CA VAL A 134 4.25 -0.90 -14.89
C VAL A 134 5.52 -0.84 -15.71
N GLU A 135 6.41 0.10 -15.37
CA GLU A 135 7.68 0.27 -16.07
C GLU A 135 8.84 -0.30 -15.25
N ARG A 136 9.58 -1.23 -15.85
CA ARG A 136 10.78 -1.88 -15.29
C ARG A 136 11.75 -2.16 -16.43
N GLY A 137 12.48 -1.14 -16.89
CA GLY A 137 13.29 -1.20 -18.11
C GLY A 137 12.46 -1.07 -19.38
N VAL A 138 11.39 -1.85 -19.51
CA VAL A 138 10.34 -1.66 -20.52
C VAL A 138 8.98 -1.55 -19.83
N THR A 139 7.96 -1.18 -20.60
CA THR A 139 6.57 -1.25 -20.13
C THR A 139 6.11 -2.70 -20.12
N HIS A 140 5.62 -3.15 -18.97
CA HIS A 140 4.99 -4.45 -18.78
C HIS A 140 3.50 -4.23 -18.53
N ASP A 141 2.67 -4.85 -19.36
CA ASP A 141 1.24 -4.97 -19.17
C ASP A 141 0.93 -6.38 -18.67
N VAL A 142 0.55 -6.50 -17.41
CA VAL A 142 0.27 -7.79 -16.75
C VAL A 142 -1.06 -7.75 -16.00
N CYS A 143 -1.59 -8.90 -15.60
CA CYS A 143 -2.77 -8.98 -14.75
C CYS A 143 -2.55 -8.31 -13.38
N LEU A 144 -3.60 -7.67 -12.83
CA LEU A 144 -3.61 -7.20 -11.44
C LEU A 144 -3.38 -8.35 -10.44
N ASP A 145 -3.91 -9.54 -10.75
CA ASP A 145 -3.62 -10.74 -9.99
C ASP A 145 -2.27 -11.33 -10.41
N ARG A 146 -1.29 -11.16 -9.51
CA ARG A 146 0.08 -11.67 -9.64
C ARG A 146 0.18 -13.20 -9.76
N THR A 147 -0.88 -13.95 -9.41
CA THR A 147 -0.90 -15.40 -9.59
C THR A 147 -1.31 -15.80 -11.01
N CYS A 148 -2.06 -14.93 -11.70
CA CYS A 148 -2.47 -15.13 -13.09
C CYS A 148 -1.34 -14.76 -14.07
N GLU A 149 -0.78 -13.56 -13.94
CA GLU A 149 0.35 -13.10 -14.77
C GLU A 149 1.40 -12.44 -13.84
N PRO A 150 2.38 -13.20 -13.33
CA PRO A 150 3.39 -12.64 -12.43
C PRO A 150 4.28 -11.62 -13.13
N LEU A 151 4.38 -10.40 -12.59
CA LEU A 151 5.26 -9.36 -13.14
C LEU A 151 6.72 -9.84 -13.29
N VAL A 152 7.22 -10.63 -12.33
CA VAL A 152 8.59 -11.16 -12.38
C VAL A 152 8.84 -12.00 -13.64
N ASP A 153 7.84 -12.73 -14.12
CA ASP A 153 7.99 -13.57 -15.30
C ASP A 153 7.98 -12.73 -16.59
N SER A 154 7.18 -11.67 -16.63
CA SER A 154 7.21 -10.69 -17.72
C SER A 154 8.57 -9.96 -17.79
N VAL A 155 9.14 -9.59 -16.63
CA VAL A 155 10.47 -8.96 -16.55
C VAL A 155 11.59 -9.96 -16.90
N ARG A 156 11.51 -11.21 -16.43
CA ARG A 156 12.44 -12.29 -16.80
C ARG A 156 12.46 -12.53 -18.30
N ALA A 157 11.29 -12.59 -18.93
CA ALA A 157 11.20 -12.77 -20.37
C ALA A 157 11.90 -11.66 -21.16
N ALA A 158 11.99 -10.44 -20.59
CA ALA A 158 12.65 -9.31 -21.21
C ALA A 158 14.16 -9.23 -20.92
N PHE A 159 14.62 -9.65 -19.73
CA PHE A 159 15.97 -9.31 -19.25
C PHE A 159 16.75 -10.43 -18.54
N ASP A 160 16.21 -11.65 -18.40
CA ASP A 160 16.96 -12.73 -17.72
C ASP A 160 18.21 -13.07 -18.52
N ARG A 161 19.39 -12.96 -17.88
CA ARG A 161 20.72 -13.18 -18.49
C ARG A 161 21.09 -12.20 -19.60
N GLU A 162 20.47 -11.02 -19.64
CA GLU A 162 20.82 -9.98 -20.61
C GLU A 162 22.11 -9.22 -20.26
N TRP A 163 22.50 -9.23 -18.98
CA TRP A 163 23.65 -8.46 -18.49
C TRP A 163 24.67 -9.35 -17.78
N THR A 164 25.92 -8.92 -17.80
CA THR A 164 27.04 -9.65 -17.19
C THR A 164 27.40 -9.07 -15.83
N CYS A 165 27.67 -9.95 -14.85
CA CYS A 165 28.12 -9.56 -13.52
C CYS A 165 29.52 -8.95 -13.59
N PRO A 166 29.71 -7.71 -13.09
CA PRO A 166 31.00 -7.03 -13.16
C PRO A 166 32.07 -7.65 -12.25
N GLU A 167 31.67 -8.43 -11.24
CA GLU A 167 32.62 -9.04 -10.28
C GLU A 167 33.17 -10.39 -10.73
N CYS A 168 32.34 -11.25 -11.31
CA CYS A 168 32.75 -12.62 -11.67
C CYS A 168 32.54 -12.99 -13.15
N GLY A 169 31.94 -12.12 -13.95
CA GLY A 169 31.70 -12.35 -15.37
C GLY A 169 30.57 -13.35 -15.71
N SER A 170 29.87 -13.88 -14.70
CA SER A 170 28.69 -14.73 -14.92
C SER A 170 27.46 -13.90 -15.29
N ASP A 171 26.41 -14.53 -15.81
CA ASP A 171 25.18 -13.83 -16.17
C ASP A 171 24.45 -13.27 -14.93
N LEU A 172 23.74 -12.16 -15.13
CA LEU A 172 22.80 -11.59 -14.18
C LEU A 172 21.37 -12.04 -14.48
N ARG A 173 20.64 -12.44 -13.45
CA ARG A 173 19.29 -13.00 -13.53
C ARG A 173 18.26 -12.15 -12.84
N ILE A 174 17.04 -12.20 -13.35
CA ILE A 174 15.90 -11.54 -12.73
C ILE A 174 15.32 -12.45 -11.66
N VAL A 175 15.36 -11.99 -10.41
CA VAL A 175 14.84 -12.72 -9.25
C VAL A 175 13.90 -11.84 -8.44
N ARG A 176 13.04 -12.47 -7.63
CA ARG A 176 12.13 -11.74 -6.73
C ARG A 176 12.34 -12.19 -5.30
N ARG A 177 12.76 -11.27 -4.43
CA ARG A 177 12.92 -11.48 -2.98
C ARG A 177 12.42 -10.24 -2.25
N GLY A 178 11.11 -10.20 -1.98
CA GLY A 178 10.41 -8.96 -1.62
C GLY A 178 10.18 -8.10 -2.87
N ASP A 179 11.27 -7.50 -3.36
CA ASP A 179 11.33 -6.68 -4.58
C ASP A 179 11.94 -7.45 -5.77
N LEU A 180 11.90 -6.83 -6.95
CA LEU A 180 12.56 -7.33 -8.16
C LEU A 180 14.04 -6.96 -8.13
N LEU A 181 14.89 -7.96 -8.30
CA LEU A 181 16.34 -7.84 -8.24
C LEU A 181 16.98 -8.38 -9.51
N VAL A 182 18.16 -7.85 -9.81
CA VAL A 182 19.08 -8.35 -10.83
C VAL A 182 20.27 -8.94 -10.08
N GLY A 183 20.32 -10.27 -9.95
CA GLY A 183 21.30 -11.00 -9.13
C GLY A 183 22.20 -11.92 -9.92
N CYS A 184 23.42 -12.17 -9.46
CA CYS A 184 24.37 -13.06 -10.13
C CYS A 184 23.90 -14.52 -10.17
N ASP A 185 24.02 -15.20 -11.32
CA ASP A 185 23.72 -16.64 -11.46
C ASP A 185 24.73 -17.54 -10.73
N ALA A 186 25.91 -17.00 -10.38
CA ALA A 186 26.94 -17.70 -9.61
C ALA A 186 26.71 -17.66 -8.09
N TYR A 187 25.53 -17.23 -7.62
CA TYR A 187 25.17 -17.34 -6.20
C TYR A 187 25.20 -18.82 -5.74
N PRO A 188 25.79 -19.16 -4.58
CA PRO A 188 26.26 -18.27 -3.51
C PRO A 188 27.72 -17.80 -3.62
N ASP A 189 28.49 -18.24 -4.61
CA ASP A 189 29.91 -17.89 -4.74
C ASP A 189 30.13 -16.41 -5.13
N CYS A 190 29.12 -15.78 -5.74
CA CYS A 190 29.04 -14.35 -5.99
C CYS A 190 27.68 -13.81 -5.54
N GLU A 191 27.68 -12.90 -4.55
CA GLU A 191 26.46 -12.37 -3.92
C GLU A 191 25.98 -11.03 -4.51
N VAL A 192 26.51 -10.64 -5.68
CA VAL A 192 26.09 -9.42 -6.37
C VAL A 192 24.59 -9.45 -6.64
N ALA A 193 23.88 -8.43 -6.15
CA ALA A 193 22.47 -8.21 -6.42
C ALA A 193 22.15 -6.72 -6.41
N TYR A 194 21.40 -6.29 -7.42
CA TYR A 194 20.94 -4.90 -7.57
C TYR A 194 19.42 -4.85 -7.55
N SER A 195 18.85 -3.77 -7.01
CA SER A 195 17.40 -3.53 -7.12
C SER A 195 17.07 -3.06 -8.53
N LEU A 196 16.08 -3.68 -9.18
CA LEU A 196 15.65 -3.25 -10.51
C LEU A 196 14.89 -1.91 -10.42
N PRO A 197 15.39 -0.83 -11.03
CA PRO A 197 14.77 0.49 -10.90
C PRO A 197 13.38 0.57 -11.54
N VAL A 198 12.61 1.56 -11.07
CA VAL A 198 11.39 2.01 -11.73
C VAL A 198 11.79 3.06 -12.77
N GLY A 199 11.54 2.77 -14.03
CA GLY A 199 11.94 3.62 -15.14
C GLY A 199 12.23 2.81 -16.40
N PRO A 200 12.33 3.46 -17.56
CA PRO A 200 12.71 2.80 -18.80
C PRO A 200 14.23 2.63 -18.84
N LEU A 201 14.69 1.67 -19.63
CA LEU A 201 16.09 1.46 -19.94
C LEU A 201 16.59 2.64 -20.78
N ALA A 202 17.67 3.27 -20.32
CA ALA A 202 18.19 4.52 -20.88
C ALA A 202 19.49 4.33 -21.68
N GLY A 203 20.17 3.18 -21.52
CA GLY A 203 21.42 2.86 -22.19
C GLY A 203 22.30 1.97 -21.32
N THR A 204 23.62 2.10 -21.51
CA THR A 204 24.64 1.32 -20.79
C THR A 204 25.60 2.28 -20.12
N CYS A 205 25.93 2.02 -18.86
CA CYS A 205 26.95 2.74 -18.10
C CYS A 205 28.35 2.31 -18.53
N ASP A 206 29.37 3.14 -18.30
CA ASP A 206 30.78 2.78 -18.54
C ASP A 206 31.28 1.59 -17.67
N CYS A 207 30.49 1.16 -16.68
CA CYS A 207 30.76 -0.08 -15.95
C CYS A 207 30.24 -1.34 -16.67
N GLY A 208 29.54 -1.19 -17.80
CA GLY A 208 28.92 -2.28 -18.56
C GLY A 208 27.52 -2.66 -18.09
N LEU A 209 27.05 -2.11 -16.96
CA LEU A 209 25.68 -2.32 -16.47
C LEU A 209 24.67 -1.38 -17.14
N PRO A 210 23.39 -1.75 -17.22
CA PRO A 210 22.36 -0.90 -17.79
C PRO A 210 22.12 0.37 -16.97
N THR A 211 21.68 1.43 -17.64
CA THR A 211 21.16 2.65 -17.01
C THR A 211 19.65 2.76 -17.19
N PHE A 212 18.99 3.44 -16.26
CA PHE A 212 17.55 3.64 -16.24
C PHE A 212 17.23 5.13 -16.04
N ASP A 213 16.20 5.62 -16.72
CA ASP A 213 15.67 6.97 -16.48
C ASP A 213 14.71 6.91 -15.30
N THR A 214 15.13 7.45 -14.15
CA THR A 214 14.32 7.46 -12.93
C THR A 214 13.79 8.88 -12.66
N PRO A 215 12.85 9.07 -11.72
CA PRO A 215 12.39 10.41 -11.34
C PRO A 215 13.50 11.34 -10.83
N SER A 216 14.64 10.79 -10.37
CA SER A 216 15.81 11.56 -9.95
C SER A 216 16.88 11.71 -11.04
N GLY A 217 16.56 11.31 -12.28
CA GLY A 217 17.44 11.33 -13.44
C GLY A 217 17.98 9.97 -13.84
N ARG A 218 18.88 9.95 -14.82
CA ARG A 218 19.54 8.74 -15.32
C ARG A 218 20.46 8.11 -14.27
N ARG A 219 20.23 6.84 -13.94
CA ARG A 219 20.97 6.08 -12.92
C ARG A 219 21.46 4.74 -13.46
N CYS A 220 22.66 4.34 -13.07
CA CYS A 220 23.15 2.97 -13.26
C CYS A 220 22.34 1.99 -12.39
N LEU A 221 22.21 0.75 -12.85
CA LEU A 221 21.66 -0.37 -12.07
C LEU A 221 22.36 -0.52 -10.71
N ASP A 222 23.69 -0.39 -10.71
CA ASP A 222 24.44 -0.24 -9.49
C ASP A 222 24.33 1.20 -8.97
N THR A 223 23.57 1.36 -7.89
CA THR A 223 23.33 2.66 -7.25
C THR A 223 24.58 3.29 -6.62
N THR A 224 25.64 2.52 -6.44
CA THR A 224 26.93 2.96 -5.90
C THR A 224 27.94 3.29 -7.00
N CYS A 225 27.58 3.09 -8.28
CA CYS A 225 28.46 3.34 -9.40
C CYS A 225 28.70 4.85 -9.61
N GLU A 226 29.96 5.25 -9.50
CA GLU A 226 30.45 6.62 -9.69
C GLU A 226 30.92 6.91 -11.13
N ARG A 227 30.87 5.91 -12.02
CA ARG A 227 31.32 6.10 -13.41
C ARG A 227 30.38 7.02 -14.19
N PRO A 228 30.90 7.73 -15.21
CA PRO A 228 30.08 8.48 -16.15
C PRO A 228 29.05 7.58 -16.82
N ARG A 229 27.94 8.22 -17.23
CA ARG A 229 26.81 7.58 -17.92
C ARG A 229 26.69 8.33 -19.24
N ASP A 230 27.18 7.74 -20.33
CA ASP A 230 27.02 8.31 -21.68
C ASP A 230 25.56 8.24 -22.18
#